data_AF-A0A1Q7J1T6-F1
#
_entry.id   AF-A0A1Q7J1T6-F1
#
_cell.length_a   1.000
_cell.length_b   1.000
_cell.length_c   1.000
_cell.angle_alpha   90.00
_cell.angle_beta   90.00
_cell.angle_gamma   90.00
#
_symmetry.space_group_name_H-M   'P 1'
#
loop_
_entity.id
_entity.type
_entity.pdbx_description
1 polymer ?
#
loop_
_entity_poly.entity_id
_entity_poly.type
_entity_poly.pdbx_seq_one_letter_code
_entity_poly.pdbx_strand_id
1 'polypeptide(L)'
;MTARDYIEAIAAEFSRLRARGLLLSPADAGPALSWHAAGVPLRDVQAELRRAGRLKPPAVRGAAEVGLSLQIIAGSIDWRRRAATRPPAGNPPAGLCAELLRAARSPRLAARAAWEALSARAEELLASGGEGYWTEALAALRVVAGLDAEERREEKRSCVA
;
A
#
# COMPACT_ATOMS: atom_id res chain seq x y z
N MET A 1 -1.35 -13.67 14.73
CA MET A 1 -0.36 -13.05 15.63
C MET A 1 -0.93 -11.74 16.11
N THR A 2 -1.04 -11.54 17.42
CA THR A 2 -1.60 -10.30 17.98
C THR A 2 -0.58 -9.15 17.88
N ALA A 3 -1.04 -7.90 18.05
CA ALA A 3 -0.15 -6.75 18.10
C ALA A 3 0.85 -6.87 19.26
N ARG A 4 0.39 -7.41 20.40
CA ARG A 4 1.22 -7.70 21.56
C ARG A 4 2.33 -8.69 21.22
N ASP A 5 2.00 -9.85 20.65
CA ASP A 5 3.00 -10.87 20.27
C ASP A 5 4.01 -10.32 19.27
N TYR A 6 3.56 -9.46 18.34
CA TYR A 6 4.40 -8.82 17.34
C TYR A 6 5.44 -7.89 17.97
N ILE A 7 4.99 -7.03 18.89
CA ILE A 7 5.84 -6.07 19.60
C ILE A 7 6.80 -6.80 20.54
N GLU A 8 6.33 -7.80 21.29
CA GLU A 8 7.17 -8.62 22.17
C GLU A 8 8.27 -9.35 21.39
N ALA A 9 7.96 -9.88 20.21
CA ALA A 9 8.94 -10.53 19.35
C ALA A 9 9.97 -9.55 18.76
N ILE A 10 9.56 -8.32 18.41
CA ILE A 10 10.49 -7.26 17.99
C ILE A 10 11.38 -6.84 19.16
N ALA A 11 10.80 -6.65 20.35
CA ALA A 11 11.53 -6.30 21.56
C ALA A 11 12.59 -7.36 21.88
N ALA A 12 12.24 -8.64 21.85
CA ALA A 12 13.16 -9.75 22.08
C ALA A 12 14.32 -9.79 21.05
N GLU A 13 14.06 -9.53 19.76
CA GLU A 13 15.11 -9.43 18.74
C GLU A 13 16.04 -8.24 19.03
N PHE A 14 15.46 -7.10 19.38
CA PHE A 14 16.19 -5.87 19.66
C PHE A 14 17.07 -6.00 20.91
N SER A 15 16.57 -6.63 21.98
CA SER A 15 17.33 -6.94 23.19
C SER A 15 18.50 -7.87 22.92
N ARG A 16 18.31 -8.88 22.06
CA ARG A 16 19.40 -9.78 21.63
C ARG A 16 20.51 -9.03 20.90
N LEU A 17 20.15 -8.04 20.07
CA LEU A 17 21.12 -7.25 19.30
C LEU A 17 21.81 -6.16 20.12
N ARG A 18 21.14 -5.59 21.12
CA ARG A 18 21.67 -4.47 21.94
C ARG A 18 22.31 -4.93 23.26
N ALA A 19 22.17 -6.21 23.62
CA ALA A 19 22.53 -6.76 24.94
C ALA A 19 21.95 -6.00 26.15
N ARG A 20 20.93 -5.17 25.92
CA ARG A 20 20.29 -4.29 26.92
C ARG A 20 18.79 -4.46 26.84
N GLY A 21 18.21 -5.13 27.84
CA GLY A 21 16.81 -5.04 28.30
C GLY A 21 15.68 -5.30 27.30
N LEU A 22 14.61 -5.93 27.79
CA LEU A 22 13.42 -6.36 27.03
C LEU A 22 12.49 -5.22 26.57
N LEU A 23 12.90 -3.96 26.70
CA LEU A 23 12.00 -2.81 26.55
C LEU A 23 12.33 -2.03 25.28
N LEU A 24 11.38 -2.03 24.35
CA LEU A 24 11.33 -1.04 23.28
C LEU A 24 11.13 0.33 23.91
N SER A 25 11.88 1.32 23.44
CA SER A 25 11.64 2.69 23.88
C SER A 25 10.25 3.16 23.41
N PRO A 26 9.61 4.13 24.08
CA PRO A 26 8.36 4.71 23.59
C PRO A 26 8.45 5.22 22.14
N ALA A 27 9.63 5.69 21.73
CA ALA A 27 9.88 6.13 20.36
C ALA A 27 9.89 4.98 19.34
N ASP A 28 10.20 3.76 19.77
CA ASP A 28 10.22 2.56 18.92
C ASP A 28 8.86 1.83 18.89
N ALA A 29 8.00 2.03 19.89
CA ALA A 29 6.67 1.42 19.93
C ALA A 29 5.75 1.88 18.79
N GLY A 30 5.82 3.17 18.42
CA GLY A 30 5.02 3.74 17.32
C GLY A 30 5.27 3.04 15.97
N PRO A 31 6.53 2.93 15.50
CA PRO A 31 6.87 2.17 14.31
C PRO A 31 6.45 0.69 14.36
N ALA A 32 6.65 0.01 15.50
CA ALA A 32 6.26 -1.39 15.63
C ALA A 32 4.74 -1.59 15.47
N LEU A 33 3.94 -0.70 16.07
CA LEU A 33 2.48 -0.70 15.92
C LEU A 33 2.05 -0.38 14.48
N SER A 34 2.69 0.61 13.83
CA SER A 34 2.34 0.98 12.47
C SER A 34 2.66 -0.13 11.47
N TRP A 35 3.76 -0.88 11.66
CA TRP A 35 4.09 -2.05 10.83
C TRP A 35 3.13 -3.21 11.05
N HIS A 36 2.71 -3.46 12.29
CA HIS A 36 1.68 -4.47 12.58
C HIS A 36 0.35 -4.12 11.89
N ALA A 37 -0.11 -2.87 12.03
CA ALA A 37 -1.33 -2.39 11.38
C ALA A 37 -1.25 -2.45 9.85
N ALA A 38 -0.05 -2.20 9.27
CA ALA A 38 0.21 -2.31 7.84
C ALA A 38 0.43 -3.75 7.35
N GLY A 39 0.37 -4.76 8.22
CA GLY A 39 0.54 -6.16 7.86
C GLY A 39 1.97 -6.55 7.46
N VAL A 40 2.98 -5.80 7.91
CA VAL A 40 4.39 -6.08 7.58
C VAL A 40 4.81 -7.40 8.25
N PRO A 41 5.32 -8.40 7.51
CA PRO A 41 5.75 -9.66 8.09
C PRO A 41 6.88 -9.48 9.11
N LEU A 42 6.75 -10.10 10.29
CA LEU A 42 7.74 -10.03 11.37
C LEU A 42 9.14 -10.45 10.92
N ARG A 43 9.23 -11.46 10.03
CA ARG A 43 10.51 -11.92 9.45
C ARG A 43 11.26 -10.81 8.72
N ASP A 44 10.55 -9.90 8.05
CA ASP A 44 11.14 -8.85 7.23
C ASP A 44 11.69 -7.73 8.12
N VAL A 45 11.00 -7.46 9.24
CA VAL A 45 11.46 -6.55 10.30
C VAL A 45 12.70 -7.11 11.00
N GLN A 46 12.66 -8.38 11.41
CA GLN A 46 13.80 -9.06 12.05
C GLN A 46 15.03 -9.15 11.12
N ALA A 47 14.82 -9.32 9.82
CA ALA A 47 15.91 -9.32 8.84
C ALA A 47 16.60 -7.95 8.77
N GLU A 48 15.84 -6.85 8.78
CA GLU A 48 16.44 -5.50 8.79
C GLU A 48 17.08 -5.14 10.11
N LEU A 49 16.51 -5.56 11.23
CA LEU A 49 17.14 -5.40 12.54
C LEU A 49 18.52 -6.07 12.56
N ARG A 50 18.62 -7.31 12.09
CA ARG A 50 19.89 -8.04 11.98
C ARG A 50 20.84 -7.38 10.98
N ARG A 51 20.33 -6.87 9.86
CA ARG A 51 21.12 -6.13 8.87
C ARG A 51 21.70 -4.85 9.48
N ALA A 52 20.87 -4.06 10.15
CA ALA A 52 21.29 -2.83 10.82
C ALA A 52 22.29 -3.10 11.95
N GLY A 53 22.11 -4.17 12.71
CA GLY A 53 23.06 -4.57 13.76
C GLY A 53 24.42 -5.06 13.25
N ARG A 54 24.49 -5.50 11.99
CA ARG A 54 25.77 -5.85 11.33
C ARG A 54 26.49 -4.64 10.75
N LEU A 55 25.78 -3.53 10.52
CA LEU A 55 26.41 -2.30 10.07
C LEU A 55 27.12 -1.67 11.27
N LYS A 56 28.44 -1.79 11.28
CA LYS A 56 29.31 -1.19 12.30
C LYS A 56 29.01 0.31 12.37
N PRO A 57 28.64 0.88 13.53
CA PRO A 57 28.49 2.33 13.64
C PRO A 57 29.84 2.98 13.29
N PRO A 58 29.86 4.11 12.57
CA PRO A 58 31.10 4.82 12.33
C PRO A 58 31.74 5.11 13.69
N ALA A 59 32.96 4.61 13.89
CA ALA A 59 33.72 4.78 15.12
C ALA A 59 34.20 6.23 15.22
N VAL A 60 33.28 7.17 15.44
CA VAL A 60 33.61 8.56 15.76
C VAL A 60 33.90 8.59 17.25
N ARG A 61 35.19 8.72 17.57
CA ARG A 61 35.70 8.78 18.95
C ARG A 61 35.03 9.95 19.68
N GLY A 62 34.11 9.65 20.61
CA GLY A 62 33.42 10.64 21.45
C GLY A 62 31.91 10.78 21.23
N ALA A 63 31.32 10.15 20.20
CA ALA A 63 29.87 10.09 20.07
C ALA A 63 29.31 8.93 20.90
N ALA A 64 28.33 9.20 21.76
CA ALA A 64 27.55 8.15 22.43
C ALA A 64 27.11 7.14 21.36
N GLU A 65 27.33 5.84 21.61
CA GLU A 65 26.96 4.76 20.68
C GLU A 65 25.64 5.09 20.01
N VAL A 66 25.66 5.29 18.69
CA VAL A 66 24.43 5.40 17.90
C VAL A 66 23.80 4.03 17.91
N GLY A 67 23.03 3.77 18.98
CA GLY A 67 22.37 2.50 19.20
C GLY A 67 21.40 2.23 18.07
N LEU A 68 21.28 0.95 17.70
CA LEU A 68 20.14 0.44 16.97
C LEU A 68 18.85 1.07 17.51
N SER A 69 17.99 1.58 16.62
CA SER A 69 16.63 2.06 16.89
C SER A 69 15.73 1.66 15.72
N LEU A 70 14.44 1.39 16.01
CA LEU A 70 13.46 1.06 14.98
C LEU A 70 13.23 2.22 14.00
N GLN A 71 13.46 3.46 14.45
CA GLN A 71 13.37 4.65 13.61
C GLN A 71 14.39 4.62 12.46
N ILE A 72 15.58 4.05 12.69
CA ILE A 72 16.64 3.97 11.68
C ILE A 72 16.24 3.04 10.52
N ILE A 73 15.51 1.96 10.84
CA ILE A 73 15.09 0.97 9.83
C ILE A 73 13.70 1.25 9.25
N ALA A 74 12.95 2.21 9.81
CA ALA A 74 11.60 2.55 9.35
C ALA A 74 11.56 2.93 7.87
N GLY A 75 12.49 3.78 7.43
CA GLY A 75 12.59 4.16 6.01
C GLY A 75 12.86 2.97 5.07
N SER A 76 13.66 1.98 5.49
CA SER A 76 13.95 0.77 4.72
C SER A 76 12.70 -0.11 4.59
N ILE A 77 11.96 -0.29 5.70
CA ILE A 77 10.71 -1.07 5.71
C ILE A 77 9.63 -0.38 4.87
N ASP A 78 9.47 0.93 5.01
CA ASP A 78 8.52 1.73 4.21
C ASP A 78 8.86 1.73 2.72
N TRP A 79 10.15 1.81 2.38
CA TRP A 79 10.61 1.71 1.00
C TRP A 79 10.30 0.34 0.41
N ARG A 80 10.59 -0.76 1.11
CA ARG A 80 10.28 -2.11 0.62
C ARG A 80 8.80 -2.37 0.49
N ARG A 81 7.98 -1.84 1.41
CA ARG A 81 6.52 -1.88 1.27
C ARG A 81 6.09 -1.19 -0.01
N ARG A 82 6.56 0.03 -0.25
CA ARG A 82 6.26 0.78 -1.49
C ARG A 82 6.76 0.05 -2.74
N ALA A 83 7.93 -0.56 -2.68
CA ALA A 83 8.49 -1.34 -3.79
C ALA A 83 7.71 -2.64 -4.06
N ALA A 84 7.20 -3.32 -3.03
CA ALA A 84 6.38 -4.53 -3.18
C ALA A 84 4.99 -4.23 -3.75
N THR A 85 4.44 -3.04 -3.47
CA THR A 85 3.20 -2.55 -4.10
C THR A 85 3.43 -1.89 -5.45
N ARG A 86 4.70 -1.59 -5.79
CA ARG A 86 5.05 -1.02 -7.08
C ARG A 86 4.86 -2.13 -8.12
N PRO A 87 4.08 -1.89 -9.18
CA PRO A 87 4.05 -2.82 -10.30
C PRO A 87 5.48 -3.07 -10.77
N PRO A 88 5.85 -4.30 -11.15
CA PRO A 88 7.17 -4.54 -11.74
C PRO A 88 7.35 -3.53 -12.87
N ALA A 89 8.55 -2.96 -12.98
CA ALA A 89 8.91 -2.12 -14.12
C ALA A 89 8.88 -2.99 -15.39
N GLY A 90 7.68 -3.19 -15.93
CA GLY A 90 7.49 -3.69 -17.26
C GLY A 90 7.97 -2.64 -18.25
N ASN A 91 8.24 -3.09 -19.48
CA ASN A 91 8.57 -2.25 -20.63
C ASN A 91 7.80 -0.91 -20.64
N PRO A 92 8.39 0.17 -21.17
CA PRO A 92 7.73 1.47 -21.29
C PRO A 92 6.31 1.27 -21.84
N PRO A 93 5.32 1.97 -21.27
CA PRO A 93 3.92 1.62 -21.46
C PRO A 93 3.51 1.69 -22.93
N ALA A 94 2.82 0.65 -23.38
CA ALA A 94 2.10 0.64 -24.63
C ALA A 94 0.84 1.54 -24.50
N GLY A 95 1.00 2.84 -24.34
CA GLY A 95 -0.11 3.80 -24.22
C GLY A 95 -0.95 3.69 -22.93
N LEU A 96 -1.75 4.72 -22.68
CA LEU A 96 -2.67 4.83 -21.54
C LEU A 96 -3.72 3.70 -21.58
N CYS A 97 -4.16 3.29 -22.76
CA CYS A 97 -5.08 2.16 -22.94
C CYS A 97 -4.54 0.86 -22.31
N ALA A 98 -3.28 0.50 -22.53
CA ALA A 98 -2.72 -0.73 -21.96
C ALA A 98 -2.55 -0.65 -20.44
N GLU A 99 -2.27 0.53 -19.89
CA GLU A 99 -2.19 0.75 -18.44
C GLU A 99 -3.57 0.61 -17.78
N LEU A 100 -4.58 1.25 -18.36
CA LEU A 100 -5.95 1.19 -17.86
C LEU A 100 -6.53 -0.22 -17.98
N LEU A 101 -6.28 -0.94 -19.09
CA LEU A 101 -6.66 -2.35 -19.24
C LEU A 101 -5.99 -3.25 -18.21
N ARG A 102 -4.70 -3.01 -17.91
CA ARG A 102 -3.98 -3.76 -16.87
C ARG A 102 -4.59 -3.50 -15.50
N ALA A 103 -4.93 -2.26 -15.18
CA ALA A 103 -5.59 -1.90 -13.93
C ALA A 103 -7.01 -2.50 -13.85
N ALA A 104 -7.76 -2.48 -14.95
CA ALA A 104 -9.11 -3.01 -15.06
C ALA A 104 -9.18 -4.52 -14.79
N ARG A 105 -8.13 -5.25 -15.14
CA ARG A 105 -8.01 -6.71 -14.93
C ARG A 105 -7.63 -7.11 -13.49
N SER A 106 -7.47 -6.16 -12.58
CA SER A 106 -7.21 -6.46 -11.17
C SER A 106 -8.38 -7.25 -10.56
N PRO A 107 -8.15 -8.37 -9.85
CA PRO A 107 -9.21 -9.23 -9.32
C PRO A 107 -10.07 -8.58 -8.23
N ARG A 108 -9.68 -7.39 -7.75
CA ARG A 108 -10.41 -6.63 -6.73
C ARG A 108 -11.27 -5.51 -7.31
N LEU A 109 -11.24 -5.28 -8.62
CA LEU A 109 -11.95 -4.18 -9.25
C LEU A 109 -13.38 -4.60 -9.60
N ALA A 110 -14.36 -3.94 -8.97
CA ALA A 110 -15.77 -4.08 -9.31
C ALA A 110 -16.10 -3.34 -10.62
N ALA A 111 -17.22 -3.68 -11.27
CA ALA A 111 -17.63 -3.13 -12.57
C ALA A 111 -16.55 -3.27 -13.67
N ARG A 112 -15.78 -4.36 -13.64
CA ARG A 112 -14.65 -4.61 -14.55
C ARG A 112 -14.96 -4.37 -16.03
N ALA A 113 -16.13 -4.81 -16.51
CA ALA A 113 -16.53 -4.62 -17.91
C ALA A 113 -16.65 -3.14 -18.31
N ALA A 114 -17.15 -2.28 -17.39
CA ALA A 114 -17.25 -0.85 -17.63
C ALA A 114 -15.86 -0.19 -17.66
N TRP A 115 -14.96 -0.60 -16.77
CA TRP A 115 -13.58 -0.12 -16.75
C TRP A 115 -12.77 -0.58 -17.98
N GLU A 116 -12.98 -1.80 -18.46
CA GLU A 116 -12.35 -2.29 -19.69
C GLU A 116 -12.85 -1.52 -20.93
N ALA A 117 -14.15 -1.19 -21.00
CA ALA A 117 -14.73 -0.38 -22.07
C ALA A 117 -14.19 1.06 -22.07
N LEU A 118 -14.10 1.70 -20.90
CA LEU A 118 -13.50 3.03 -20.75
C LEU A 118 -12.02 3.01 -21.18
N SER A 119 -11.27 1.97 -20.79
CA SER A 119 -9.84 1.86 -21.11
C SER A 119 -9.59 1.89 -22.63
N ALA A 120 -10.48 1.30 -23.43
CA ALA A 120 -10.36 1.25 -24.89
C ALA A 120 -10.56 2.62 -25.57
N ARG A 121 -11.27 3.55 -24.91
CA ARG A 121 -11.65 4.86 -25.46
C ARG A 121 -11.03 6.05 -24.72
N ALA A 122 -10.30 5.78 -23.65
CA ALA A 122 -9.78 6.81 -22.74
C ALA A 122 -8.93 7.87 -23.45
N GLU A 123 -8.06 7.46 -24.36
CA GLU A 123 -7.19 8.40 -25.10
C GLU A 123 -7.99 9.30 -26.05
N GLU A 124 -9.01 8.77 -26.72
CA GLU A 124 -9.92 9.53 -27.59
C GLU A 124 -10.75 10.54 -26.78
N LEU A 125 -11.33 10.11 -25.66
CA LEU A 125 -12.13 10.94 -24.77
C LEU A 125 -11.32 12.06 -24.10
N LEU A 126 -10.06 11.78 -23.77
CA LEU A 126 -9.14 12.79 -23.25
C LEU A 126 -8.71 13.77 -24.34
N ALA A 127 -8.46 13.29 -25.56
CA ALA A 127 -8.15 14.15 -26.71
C ALA A 127 -9.31 15.08 -27.09
N SER A 128 -10.56 14.66 -26.85
CA SER A 128 -11.76 15.48 -27.09
C SER A 128 -12.11 16.45 -25.95
N GLY A 129 -11.25 16.61 -24.94
CA GLY A 129 -11.44 17.57 -23.85
C GLY A 129 -11.76 16.97 -22.47
N GLY A 130 -11.72 15.64 -22.31
CA GLY A 130 -11.72 14.96 -21.01
C GLY A 130 -13.06 14.87 -20.27
N GLU A 131 -14.04 15.71 -20.57
CA GLU A 131 -15.40 15.63 -19.97
C GLU A 131 -16.09 14.28 -20.24
N GLY A 132 -15.95 13.76 -21.47
CA GLY A 132 -16.48 12.44 -21.82
C GLY A 132 -15.81 11.30 -21.03
N TYR A 133 -14.51 11.45 -20.75
CA TYR A 133 -13.76 10.49 -19.91
C TYR A 133 -14.29 10.48 -18.47
N TRP A 134 -14.50 11.67 -17.88
CA TRP A 134 -15.04 11.78 -16.52
C TRP A 134 -16.48 11.27 -16.41
N THR A 135 -17.29 11.50 -17.44
CA THR A 135 -18.68 11.01 -17.50
C THR A 135 -18.73 9.48 -17.49
N GLU A 136 -17.93 8.83 -18.34
CA GLU A 136 -17.86 7.37 -18.41
C GLU A 136 -17.22 6.75 -17.15
N ALA A 137 -16.20 7.40 -16.58
CA ALA A 137 -15.60 6.99 -15.31
C ALA A 137 -16.60 7.06 -14.14
N LEU A 138 -17.40 8.13 -14.08
CA LEU A 138 -18.45 8.30 -13.06
C LEU A 138 -19.56 7.25 -13.24
N ALA A 139 -19.95 6.94 -14.48
CA ALA A 139 -20.90 5.87 -14.76
C ALA A 139 -20.37 4.50 -14.28
N ALA A 140 -19.09 4.18 -14.55
CA ALA A 140 -18.47 2.95 -14.04
C ALA A 140 -18.46 2.88 -12.50
N LEU A 141 -18.26 4.01 -11.81
CA LEU A 141 -18.32 4.09 -10.34
C LEU A 141 -19.76 3.89 -9.80
N ARG A 142 -20.77 4.41 -10.49
CA ARG A 142 -22.18 4.22 -10.10
C ARG A 142 -22.64 2.77 -10.18
N VAL A 143 -22.15 2.02 -11.17
CA VAL A 143 -22.37 0.56 -11.26
C VAL A 143 -21.84 -0.15 -10.00
N VAL A 144 -20.67 0.26 -9.48
CA VAL A 144 -20.09 -0.30 -8.25
C VAL A 144 -20.92 0.08 -7.02
N ALA A 145 -21.39 1.32 -6.96
CA ALA A 145 -22.20 1.83 -5.86
C ALA A 145 -23.64 1.27 -5.87
N GLY A 146 -24.05 0.52 -6.91
CA GLY A 146 -25.40 -0.02 -7.05
C GLY A 146 -26.48 1.02 -7.35
N LEU A 147 -26.09 2.28 -7.57
CA LEU A 147 -27.00 3.42 -7.72
C LEU A 147 -27.83 3.32 -9.02
N ASP A 148 -27.26 2.71 -10.07
CA ASP A 148 -27.98 2.50 -11.34
C ASP A 148 -29.11 1.46 -11.23
N ALA A 149 -29.11 0.61 -10.19
CA ALA A 149 -30.13 -0.41 -9.99
C ALA A 149 -31.32 0.09 -9.16
N GLU A 150 -31.09 1.05 -8.25
CA GLU A 150 -32.16 1.74 -7.50
C GLU A 150 -32.92 2.71 -8.40
N GLU A 151 -32.21 3.52 -9.19
CA GLU A 151 -32.82 4.52 -10.07
C GLU A 151 -33.74 3.86 -11.13
N ARG A 152 -33.31 2.74 -11.73
CA ARG A 152 -34.17 1.96 -12.66
C ARG A 152 -35.36 1.27 -11.99
N ARG A 153 -35.29 0.97 -10.68
CA ARG A 153 -36.43 0.38 -9.93
C ARG A 153 -37.45 1.45 -9.59
N GLU A 154 -36.99 2.66 -9.27
CA GLU A 154 -37.83 3.81 -8.98
C GLU A 154 -38.52 4.34 -10.24
N GLU A 155 -37.81 4.44 -11.36
CA GLU A 155 -38.38 4.80 -12.67
C GLU A 155 -39.46 3.80 -13.12
N LYS A 156 -39.19 2.48 -12.98
CA LYS A 156 -40.20 1.44 -13.24
C LYS A 156 -41.40 1.49 -12.29
N ARG A 157 -41.24 1.98 -11.07
CA ARG A 157 -42.34 2.19 -10.11
C ARG A 157 -43.19 3.40 -10.50
N SER A 158 -42.56 4.47 -10.94
CA SER A 158 -43.23 5.71 -11.36
C SER A 158 -44.02 5.55 -12.66
N CYS A 159 -43.64 4.62 -13.54
CA CYS A 159 -44.42 4.33 -14.77
C CYS A 159 -45.59 3.36 -14.56
N VAL A 160 -45.73 2.77 -13.37
CA VAL A 160 -46.76 1.75 -13.04
C VAL A 160 -47.81 2.31 -12.04
N ALA A 161 -47.64 3.56 -11.57
CA ALA A 161 -48.61 4.30 -10.76
C ALA A 161 -49.37 5.32 -11.63
#